data_AF-A0A952LRE0-F1
#
_entry.id   AF-A0A952LRE0-F1
#
_cell.length_a   1.000
_cell.length_b   1.000
_cell.length_c   1.000
_cell.angle_alpha   90.00
_cell.angle_beta   90.00
_cell.angle_gamma   90.00
#
_symmetry.space_group_name_H-M   'P 1'
#
loop_
_entity.id
_entity.type
_entity.pdbx_description
1 polymer ?
#
loop_
_entity_poly.entity_id
_entity_poly.type
_entity_poly.pdbx_seq_one_letter_code
_entity_poly.pdbx_strand_id
1 'polypeptide(L)'
;MGLAASQARFLLLTARKSDLELTGQQINQSRLQIANITNQLFTVASNLEPDSAESIQIQLRINALQSLDQGLELQLRRVDSQQEAVQTEIDAVQKVINKNIDLTFKTFA
;
A
#
# COMPACT_ATOMS: atom_id res chain seq x y z
N MET A 1 -14.59 21.18 -19.59
CA MET A 1 -14.20 19.82 -20.02
C MET A 1 -15.46 19.03 -20.29
N GLY A 2 -15.56 18.31 -21.40
CA GLY A 2 -16.78 17.54 -21.73
C GLY A 2 -17.01 16.38 -20.76
N LEU A 3 -18.27 16.04 -20.49
CA LEU A 3 -18.69 15.00 -19.54
C LEU A 3 -17.98 13.65 -19.79
N ALA A 4 -17.85 13.24 -21.05
CA ALA A 4 -17.17 11.99 -21.41
C ALA A 4 -15.69 11.96 -20.99
N ALA A 5 -14.97 13.09 -21.14
CA ALA A 5 -13.56 13.17 -20.76
C ALA A 5 -13.38 13.11 -19.23
N SER A 6 -14.26 13.75 -18.46
CA SER A 6 -14.22 13.66 -16.99
C SER A 6 -14.56 12.26 -16.48
N GLN A 7 -15.52 11.58 -17.11
CA GLN A 7 -15.87 10.19 -16.77
C GLN A 7 -14.73 9.22 -17.10
N ALA A 8 -14.06 9.39 -18.26
CA ALA A 8 -12.89 8.59 -18.62
C ALA A 8 -11.75 8.78 -17.61
N ARG A 9 -11.48 10.03 -17.18
CA ARG A 9 -10.48 10.31 -16.15
C ARG A 9 -10.85 9.68 -14.80
N PHE A 10 -12.12 9.76 -14.40
CA PHE A 10 -12.61 9.15 -13.16
C PHE A 10 -12.39 7.62 -13.14
N LEU A 11 -12.69 6.94 -14.25
CA LEU A 11 -12.46 5.50 -14.39
C LEU A 11 -10.97 5.15 -14.29
N LEU A 12 -10.10 5.91 -14.96
CA LEU A 12 -8.66 5.70 -14.92
C LEU A 12 -8.10 5.87 -13.50
N LEU A 13 -8.52 6.92 -12.79
CA LEU A 13 -8.06 7.18 -11.42
C LEU A 13 -8.56 6.11 -10.46
N THR A 14 -9.80 5.64 -10.62
CA THR A 14 -10.36 4.53 -9.83
C THR A 14 -9.58 3.25 -10.05
N ALA A 15 -9.25 2.91 -11.31
CA ALA A 15 -8.42 1.75 -11.62
C ALA A 15 -7.03 1.85 -10.95
N ARG A 16 -6.37 3.01 -11.10
CA ARG A 16 -5.07 3.26 -10.46
C ARG A 16 -5.14 3.14 -8.94
N LYS A 17 -6.20 3.62 -8.30
CA LYS A 17 -6.40 3.48 -6.85
C LYS A 17 -6.50 2.01 -6.45
N SER A 18 -7.25 1.22 -7.21
CA SER A 18 -7.39 -0.22 -6.99
C SER A 18 -6.07 -0.97 -7.15
N ASP A 19 -5.23 -0.59 -8.14
CA ASP A 19 -3.90 -1.17 -8.31
C ASP A 19 -2.96 -0.86 -7.13
N LEU A 20 -3.04 0.36 -6.60
CA LEU A 20 -2.28 0.76 -5.40
C LEU A 20 -2.75 -0.02 -4.16
N GLU A 21 -4.06 -0.21 -3.99
CA GLU A 21 -4.62 -1.04 -2.92
C GLU A 21 -4.10 -2.48 -2.98
N LEU A 22 -4.13 -3.09 -4.18
CA LEU A 22 -3.59 -4.43 -4.39
C LEU A 22 -2.10 -4.50 -4.04
N THR A 23 -1.33 -3.48 -4.45
CA THR A 23 0.11 -3.39 -4.14
C THR A 23 0.34 -3.31 -2.64
N GLY A 24 -0.41 -2.47 -1.92
CA GLY A 24 -0.34 -2.36 -0.46
C GLY A 24 -0.67 -3.68 0.24
N GLN A 25 -1.68 -4.40 -0.25
CA GLN A 25 -2.01 -5.73 0.25
C GLN A 25 -0.86 -6.73 0.04
N GLN A 26 -0.24 -6.76 -1.14
CA GLN A 26 0.91 -7.64 -1.42
C GLN A 26 2.11 -7.37 -0.51
N ILE A 27 2.39 -6.10 -0.23
CA ILE A 27 3.44 -5.69 0.70
C ILE A 27 3.11 -6.21 2.11
N ASN A 28 1.89 -5.99 2.59
CA ASN A 28 1.44 -6.49 3.90
C ASN A 28 1.54 -8.01 4.02
N GLN A 29 1.16 -8.76 2.98
CA GLN A 29 1.31 -10.22 2.97
C GLN A 29 2.78 -10.64 3.09
N SER A 30 3.69 -9.94 2.40
CA SER A 30 5.14 -10.18 2.49
C SER A 30 5.66 -9.92 3.91
N ARG A 31 5.20 -8.84 4.55
CA ARG A 31 5.54 -8.51 5.94
C ARG A 31 5.05 -9.56 6.94
N LEU A 32 3.83 -10.07 6.77
CA LEU A 32 3.31 -11.16 7.60
C LEU A 32 4.15 -12.43 7.46
N GLN A 33 4.60 -12.77 6.25
CA GLN A 33 5.51 -13.90 6.04
C GLN A 33 6.84 -13.68 6.75
N ILE A 34 7.44 -12.49 6.63
CA ILE A 34 8.69 -12.14 7.31
C ILE A 34 8.52 -12.19 8.83
N ALA A 35 7.41 -11.69 9.36
CA ALA A 35 7.11 -11.74 10.79
C ALA A 35 7.03 -13.19 11.29
N ASN A 36 6.35 -14.07 10.55
CA ASN A 36 6.27 -15.49 10.89
C ASN A 36 7.66 -16.15 10.90
N ILE A 37 8.48 -15.92 9.88
CA ILE A 37 9.85 -16.45 9.81
C ILE A 37 10.71 -15.89 10.95
N THR A 38 10.60 -14.59 11.24
CA THR A 38 11.36 -13.93 12.30
C THR A 38 11.00 -14.52 13.67
N ASN A 39 9.72 -14.76 13.93
CA ASN A 39 9.26 -15.39 15.16
C ASN A 39 9.78 -16.83 15.29
N GLN A 40 9.75 -17.62 14.20
CA GLN A 40 10.32 -18.97 14.20
C GLN A 40 11.82 -18.96 14.51
N LEU A 41 12.58 -18.04 13.89
CA LEU A 41 14.02 -17.89 14.17
C LEU A 41 14.28 -17.47 15.62
N PHE A 42 13.45 -16.60 16.20
CA PHE A 42 13.56 -16.22 17.60
C PHE A 42 13.34 -17.42 18.53
N THR A 43 12.35 -18.26 18.26
CA THR A 43 12.12 -19.52 19.01
C THR A 43 13.29 -20.48 18.89
N VAL A 44 13.91 -20.60 17.71
CA VAL A 44 15.11 -21.45 17.56
C VAL A 44 16.27 -20.86 18.36
N ALA A 45 16.52 -19.55 18.26
CA ALA A 45 17.57 -18.89 19.01
C ALA A 45 17.43 -19.04 20.52
N SER A 46 16.21 -18.99 21.06
CA SER A 46 15.96 -19.14 22.51
C SER A 46 16.24 -20.54 23.05
N ASN A 47 16.30 -21.56 22.18
CA ASN A 47 16.60 -22.94 22.57
C ASN A 47 18.09 -23.29 22.43
N LEU A 48 18.91 -22.37 21.92
CA LEU A 48 20.35 -22.55 21.76
C LEU A 48 21.10 -22.01 22.97
N GLU A 49 22.31 -22.50 23.18
CA GLU A 49 23.21 -21.94 24.19
C GLU A 49 23.58 -20.49 23.81
N PRO A 50 23.56 -19.55 24.78
CA PRO A 50 23.97 -18.18 24.54
C PRO A 50 25.38 -18.10 23.95
N ASP A 51 25.58 -17.18 22.99
CA ASP A 51 26.85 -16.93 22.30
C ASP A 51 27.48 -18.12 21.56
N SER A 52 26.71 -19.19 21.31
CA SER A 52 27.10 -20.22 20.35
C SER A 52 27.24 -19.62 18.94
N ALA A 53 28.08 -20.24 18.11
CA ALA A 53 28.28 -19.78 16.73
C ALA A 53 26.94 -19.75 15.96
N GLU A 54 26.08 -20.73 16.20
CA GLU A 54 24.75 -20.87 15.64
C GLU A 54 23.80 -19.76 16.10
N SER A 55 23.78 -19.42 17.40
CA SER A 55 22.92 -18.35 17.92
C SER A 55 23.31 -16.99 17.35
N ILE A 56 24.61 -16.71 17.19
CA ILE A 56 25.11 -15.49 16.57
C ILE A 56 24.64 -15.39 15.10
N GLN A 57 24.74 -16.47 14.32
CA GLN A 57 24.28 -16.48 12.93
C GLN A 57 22.76 -16.25 12.81
N ILE A 58 21.97 -16.86 13.69
CA ILE A 58 20.52 -16.64 13.71
C ILE A 58 20.20 -15.18 14.08
N GLN A 59 20.90 -14.60 15.05
CA GLN A 59 20.71 -13.20 15.42
C GLN A 59 21.02 -12.24 14.26
N LEU A 60 22.09 -12.50 13.51
CA LEU A 60 22.42 -11.73 12.29
C LEU A 60 21.29 -11.83 11.26
N ARG A 61 20.72 -13.03 11.07
CA ARG A 61 19.60 -13.24 10.15
C ARG A 61 18.31 -12.54 10.61
N ILE A 62 18.01 -12.57 11.91
CA ILE A 62 16.89 -11.82 12.51
C ILE A 62 17.05 -10.32 12.23
N ASN A 63 18.24 -9.76 12.48
CA ASN A 63 18.52 -8.35 12.23
C ASN A 63 18.34 -7.98 10.75
N ALA A 64 18.77 -8.84 9.82
CA ALA A 64 18.58 -8.65 8.39
C ALA A 64 17.08 -8.67 7.99
N LEU A 65 16.29 -9.62 8.53
CA LEU A 65 14.86 -9.69 8.29
C LEU A 65 14.10 -8.47 8.86
N GLN A 66 14.50 -7.99 10.03
CA GLN A 66 13.94 -6.76 10.61
C GLN A 66 14.22 -5.53 9.75
N SER A 67 15.44 -5.41 9.21
CA SER A 67 15.77 -4.35 8.26
C SER A 67 14.93 -4.43 6.98
N LEU A 68 14.67 -5.65 6.49
CA LEU A 68 13.79 -5.88 5.34
C LEU A 68 12.34 -5.48 5.64
N ASP A 69 11.79 -5.86 6.81
CA ASP A 69 10.44 -5.45 7.23
C ASP A 69 10.32 -3.92 7.33
N GLN A 70 11.32 -3.23 7.88
CA GLN A 70 11.35 -1.76 7.90
C GLN A 70 11.34 -1.17 6.49
N GLY A 71 12.07 -1.77 5.55
CA GLY A 71 12.05 -1.37 4.14
C GLY A 71 10.66 -1.52 3.51
N LEU A 72 9.98 -2.65 3.76
CA LEU A 72 8.62 -2.90 3.28
C LEU A 72 7.59 -1.96 3.92
N GLU A 73 7.73 -1.65 5.21
CA GLU A 73 6.89 -0.67 5.91
C GLU A 73 7.02 0.73 5.27
N LEU A 74 8.23 1.16 4.91
CA LEU A 74 8.42 2.42 4.20
C LEU A 74 7.79 2.41 2.79
N GLN A 75 7.85 1.29 2.08
CA GLN A 75 7.18 1.12 0.80
C GLN A 75 5.66 1.17 0.95
N LEU A 76 5.11 0.51 1.97
CA LEU A 76 3.68 0.51 2.29
C LEU A 76 3.18 1.94 2.52
N ARG A 77 3.86 2.71 3.39
CA ARG A 77 3.52 4.12 3.64
C ARG A 77 3.53 4.97 2.38
N ARG A 78 4.45 4.70 1.46
CA ARG A 78 4.50 5.39 0.16
C ARG A 78 3.27 5.06 -0.68
N VAL A 79 2.88 3.79 -0.73
CA VAL A 79 1.68 3.34 -1.46
C VAL A 79 0.42 3.97 -0.85
N ASP A 80 0.31 4.00 0.47
CA ASP A 80 -0.83 4.63 1.17
C ASP A 80 -0.92 6.13 0.83
N SER A 81 0.21 6.84 0.89
CA SER A 81 0.24 8.27 0.54
C SER A 81 -0.10 8.51 -0.94
N GLN A 82 0.29 7.62 -1.84
CA GLN A 82 -0.13 7.67 -3.25
C GLN A 82 -1.63 7.41 -3.40
N GLN A 83 -2.19 6.47 -2.64
CA GLN A 83 -3.62 6.16 -2.65
C GLN A 83 -4.45 7.37 -2.17
N GLU A 84 -4.02 8.06 -1.11
CA GLU A 84 -4.64 9.30 -0.61
C GLU A 84 -4.60 10.43 -1.64
N ALA A 85 -3.46 10.60 -2.32
CA ALA A 85 -3.31 11.58 -3.40
C ALA A 85 -4.28 11.26 -4.56
N VAL A 86 -4.36 10.00 -4.99
CA VAL A 86 -5.29 9.57 -6.05
C VAL A 86 -6.74 9.72 -5.61
N GLN A 87 -7.08 9.42 -4.35
CA GLN A 87 -8.42 9.64 -3.81
C GLN A 87 -8.81 11.14 -3.87
N THR A 88 -7.87 12.02 -3.52
CA THR A 88 -8.09 13.47 -3.62
C THR A 88 -8.33 13.90 -5.07
N GLU A 89 -7.62 13.31 -6.04
CA GLU A 89 -7.88 13.54 -7.46
C GLU A 89 -9.27 13.04 -7.90
N ILE A 90 -9.68 11.86 -7.42
CA ILE A 90 -11.01 11.29 -7.68
C ILE A 90 -12.11 12.24 -7.18
N ASP A 91 -12.01 12.70 -5.94
CA ASP A 91 -13.00 13.60 -5.34
C ASP A 91 -13.12 14.93 -6.10
N ALA A 92 -11.98 15.46 -6.57
CA ALA A 92 -11.95 16.66 -7.40
C ALA A 92 -12.64 16.44 -8.75
N VAL A 93 -12.38 15.31 -9.41
CA VAL A 93 -13.00 14.96 -10.69
C VAL A 93 -14.52 14.72 -10.53
N GLN A 94 -14.94 14.03 -9.48
CA GLN A 94 -16.35 13.81 -9.14
C GLN A 94 -17.11 15.14 -9.00
N LYS A 95 -16.53 16.13 -8.32
CA LYS A 95 -17.13 17.47 -8.18
C LYS A 95 -17.33 18.15 -9.53
N VAL A 96 -16.38 18.03 -10.46
CA VAL A 96 -16.49 18.59 -11.81
C VAL A 96 -17.59 17.90 -12.61
N ILE A 97 -17.68 16.57 -12.52
CA ILE A 97 -18.74 15.78 -13.17
C ILE A 97 -20.11 16.26 -12.68
N ASN A 98 -20.32 16.32 -11.35
CA ASN A 98 -21.58 16.75 -10.75
C ASN A 98 -21.98 18.16 -11.21
N LYS A 99 -21.02 19.11 -11.20
CA LYS A 99 -21.28 20.48 -11.67
C LYS A 99 -21.70 20.53 -13.15
N ASN A 100 -21.07 19.73 -14.01
CA ASN A 100 -21.41 19.67 -15.42
C ASN A 100 -22.80 19.06 -15.64
N ILE A 101 -23.15 18.03 -14.87
CA ILE A 101 -24.49 17.42 -14.88
C ILE A 101 -25.54 18.47 -14.49
N ASP A 102 -25.32 19.19 -13.38
CA ASP A 102 -26.23 20.24 -12.91
C ASP A 102 -26.44 21.35 -13.94
N LEU A 103 -25.34 21.81 -14.57
CA LEU A 103 -25.42 22.81 -15.64
C LEU A 103 -26.21 22.31 -16.84
N THR A 104 -25.99 21.05 -17.23
CA THR A 104 -26.71 20.42 -18.34
C THR A 104 -28.21 20.37 -18.03
N PHE A 105 -28.61 19.95 -16.83
CA PHE A 105 -30.02 19.94 -16.44
C PHE A 105 -30.64 21.34 -16.42
N LYS A 106 -29.92 22.34 -15.89
CA LYS A 106 -30.40 23.74 -15.88
C LYS A 106 -30.54 24.36 -17.25
N THR A 107 -29.75 23.93 -18.24
CA THR A 107 -29.89 24.42 -19.62
C THR A 107 -31.10 23.84 -20.35
N PHE A 108 -31.67 22.73 -19.87
CA PHE A 108 -32.80 22.05 -20.49
C PHE A 108 -34.11 22.12 -19.67
N ALA A 109 -34.11 22.84 -18.55
CA ALA A 109 -35.28 23.13 -17.71
C ALA A 109 -35.72 24.59 -17.90
#